data_AF-A0A480BTZ5-F1
#
_entry.id   AF-A0A480BTZ5-F1
#
_cell.length_a   1.000
_cell.length_b   1.000
_cell.length_c   1.000
_cell.angle_alpha   90.00
_cell.angle_beta   90.00
_cell.angle_gamma   90.00
#
_symmetry.space_group_name_H-M   'P 1'
#
loop_
_entity.id
_entity.type
_entity.pdbx_description
1 polymer ?
#
loop_
_entity_poly.entity_id
_entity_poly.type
_entity_poly.pdbx_seq_one_letter_code
_entity_poly.pdbx_strand_id
1 'polypeptide(L)' 'MARVFNFSAGPAVLPEPVLAQVRDELLDWHGSGMSVMEMSHRGK' A
#
# COMPACT_ATOMS: atom_id res chain seq x y z
N MET A 1 -19.02 10.51 4.77
CA MET A 1 -19.41 9.12 5.11
C MET A 1 -18.36 8.55 6.04
N ALA A 2 -18.77 7.84 7.09
CA ALA A 2 -17.83 7.10 7.95
C ALA A 2 -17.26 5.89 7.17
N ARG A 3 -16.04 5.45 7.53
CA ARG A 3 -15.41 4.26 6.94
C ARG A 3 -16.26 3.02 7.22
N VAL A 4 -16.46 2.17 6.22
CA VAL A 4 -17.22 0.93 6.35
C VAL A 4 -16.42 -0.10 7.15
N PHE A 5 -17.07 -0.77 8.11
CA PHE A 5 -16.51 -1.94 8.77
C PHE A 5 -16.63 -3.16 7.84
N ASN A 6 -15.47 -3.66 7.39
CA ASN A 6 -15.39 -4.80 6.48
C ASN A 6 -15.13 -6.10 7.27
N PHE A 7 -16.13 -7.00 7.29
CA PHE A 7 -16.10 -8.32 7.96
C PHE A 7 -15.84 -9.49 6.99
N SER A 8 -15.32 -9.24 5.79
CA SER A 8 -15.03 -10.30 4.81
C SER A 8 -14.07 -11.35 5.36
N ALA A 9 -14.36 -12.62 5.08
CA ALA A 9 -13.55 -13.76 5.50
C ALA A 9 -12.24 -13.93 4.68
N GLY A 10 -12.14 -13.27 3.50
CA GLY A 10 -10.96 -13.32 2.63
C GLY A 10 -11.28 -12.95 1.17
N PRO A 11 -10.53 -12.03 0.54
CA PRO A 11 -9.61 -11.06 1.15
C PRO A 11 -10.30 -10.22 2.22
N ALA A 12 -9.55 -9.80 3.25
CA ALA A 12 -10.07 -9.15 4.45
C ALA A 12 -9.64 -7.68 4.57
N VAL A 13 -10.12 -7.00 5.61
CA VAL A 13 -9.75 -5.61 5.90
C VAL A 13 -8.25 -5.46 6.15
N LEU A 14 -7.67 -4.39 5.60
CA LEU A 14 -6.32 -3.93 5.93
C LEU A 14 -6.37 -2.71 6.86
N PRO A 15 -5.38 -2.52 7.75
CA PRO A 15 -5.28 -1.34 8.58
C PRO A 15 -5.27 -0.05 7.75
N GLU A 16 -6.02 0.95 8.20
CA GLU A 16 -6.08 2.26 7.54
C GLU A 16 -4.72 2.94 7.36
N PRO A 17 -3.82 2.97 8.36
CA PRO A 17 -2.52 3.60 8.20
C PRO A 17 -1.66 2.95 7.11
N VAL A 18 -1.79 1.63 6.93
CA VAL A 18 -1.05 0.89 5.89
C VAL A 18 -1.57 1.24 4.50
N LEU A 19 -2.90 1.30 4.31
CA LEU A 19 -3.49 1.71 3.03
C LEU A 19 -3.14 3.17 2.69
N ALA A 20 -3.09 4.05 3.70
CA ALA A 20 -2.70 5.44 3.52
C ALA A 20 -1.24 5.55 3.07
N GLN A 21 -0.32 4.85 3.74
CA GLN A 21 1.09 4.80 3.34
C GLN A 21 1.25 4.27 1.91
N VAL A 22 0.61 3.14 1.58
CA VAL A 22 0.67 2.57 0.23
C VAL A 22 0.17 3.56 -0.81
N ARG A 23 -0.94 4.26 -0.56
CA ARG A 23 -1.45 5.29 -1.47
C ARG A 23 -0.42 6.41 -1.68
N ASP A 24 0.19 6.88 -0.61
CA ASP A 24 1.08 8.05 -0.64
C ASP A 24 2.43 7.71 -1.30
N GLU A 25 2.90 6.47 -1.20
CA GLU A 25 4.21 6.01 -1.72
C GLU A 25 4.09 5.15 -2.99
N LEU A 26 2.87 4.96 -3.55
CA LEU A 26 2.64 4.01 -4.64
C LEU A 26 3.47 4.30 -5.89
N LEU A 27 3.63 5.58 -6.22
CA LEU A 27 4.26 6.06 -7.45
C LEU A 27 5.75 6.37 -7.27
N ASP A 28 6.18 6.67 -6.04
CA ASP A 28 7.56 6.97 -5.72
C ASP A 28 7.88 6.39 -4.33
N TRP A 29 8.49 5.21 -4.34
CA TRP A 29 8.92 4.55 -3.13
C TRP A 29 10.17 5.23 -2.60
N HIS A 30 10.03 5.95 -1.47
CA HIS A 30 11.12 6.61 -0.75
C HIS A 30 12.04 7.50 -1.62
N GLY A 31 11.49 8.19 -2.62
CA GLY A 31 12.26 9.09 -3.49
C GLY A 31 13.15 8.37 -4.51
N SER A 32 12.89 7.09 -4.78
CA SER A 32 13.59 6.31 -5.81
C SER A 32 13.18 6.70 -7.24
N GLY A 33 12.10 7.46 -7.40
CA GLY A 33 11.52 7.82 -8.69
C GLY A 33 10.76 6.68 -9.36
N MET A 34 10.44 5.61 -8.63
CA MET A 34 9.69 4.45 -9.12
C MET A 34 8.85 3.79 -8.02
N SER A 35 7.84 3.03 -8.40
CA SER A 35 7.05 2.20 -7.50
C SER A 35 7.86 1.04 -6.95
N VAL A 36 7.56 0.59 -5.73
CA VAL A 36 8.12 -0.67 -5.19
C VAL A 36 7.83 -1.87 -6.09
N MET A 37 6.73 -1.85 -6.84
CA MET A 37 6.36 -2.90 -7.80
C MET A 37 7.26 -2.94 -9.04
N GLU A 38 7.99 -1.86 -9.32
CA GLU A 38 8.90 -1.73 -10.46
C GLU A 38 10.36 -2.00 -10.05
N MET A 39 10.64 -2.04 -8.74
CA MET A 39 11.98 -2.29 -8.22
C MET A 39 12.40 -3.74 -8.43
N SER A 40 13.68 -3.94 -8.78
CA SER A 40 14.27 -5.28 -8.79
C SER A 40 14.28 -5.84 -7.36
N HIS A 41 13.76 -7.05 -7.18
CA HIS A 41 13.88 -7.80 -5.93
C HIS A 41 15.34 -8.13 -5.55
N ARG A 42 16.31 -7.85 -6.43
CA ARG A 42 17.75 -8.01 -6.19
C ARG A 42 18.46 -6.69 -5.86
N GLY A 43 17.72 -5.58 -5.73
CA GLY A 43 18.26 -4.31 -5.27
C GLY A 43 18.89 -4.46 -3.88
N LYS A 44 19.98 -3.72 -3.62
CA LYS A 44 20.54 -3.57 -2.27
C LYS A 44 19.98 -2.33 -1.61
#